data_AF-A0A9D9CRG6-F1
#
_entry.id   AF-A0A9D9CRG6-F1
#
_cell.length_a   1.000
_cell.length_b   1.000
_cell.length_c   1.000
_cell.angle_alpha   90.00
_cell.angle_beta   90.00
_cell.angle_gamma   90.00
#
_symmetry.space_group_name_H-M   'P 1'
#
loop_
_entity.id
_entity.type
_entity.pdbx_description
1 polymer ?
#
loop_
_entity_poly.entity_id
_entity_poly.type
_entity_poly.pdbx_seq_one_letter_code
_entity_poly.pdbx_strand_id
1 'polypeptide(L)'
;MKKVYSIFLITIVALLSTDTVFAQRSRVEREIDAQYFPRHEIYVHYGSPTVMELVTVLPAPKEFNADTKDQVFVGAPGIGYNISLSEDFSLGIFGGYSYSKANIYALPPKGVNADELLLYGIGVRSYVGQLSANWVYFKEDDLELSTGLYLGAAFWDEDIHLYADKGILAGLITEDFDMPHSSEQWKLSYHFTACKVRYGDTFGVFGELGFGYRGLVNVGISIKL
;
A
#
# COMPACT_ATOMS: atom_id res chain seq x y z
N MET A 1 -45.62 9.35 -26.15
CA MET A 1 -44.45 10.05 -25.55
C MET A 1 -44.72 10.64 -24.16
N LYS A 2 -45.84 11.34 -23.88
CA LYS A 2 -46.09 11.95 -22.55
C LYS A 2 -46.08 10.98 -21.35
N LYS A 3 -46.52 9.72 -21.50
CA LYS A 3 -46.54 8.72 -20.42
C LYS A 3 -45.16 8.22 -19.98
N VAL A 4 -44.14 8.26 -20.85
CA VAL A 4 -42.79 7.77 -20.55
C VAL A 4 -42.03 8.77 -19.67
N TYR A 5 -42.21 10.07 -19.90
CA TYR A 5 -41.65 11.13 -19.07
C TYR A 5 -42.21 11.12 -17.64
N SER A 6 -43.50 10.80 -17.47
CA SER A 6 -44.12 10.72 -16.15
C SER A 6 -43.55 9.58 -15.30
N ILE A 7 -43.27 8.42 -15.91
CA ILE A 7 -42.68 7.28 -15.20
C ILE A 7 -41.22 7.59 -14.82
N PHE A 8 -40.44 8.17 -15.74
CA PHE A 8 -39.04 8.55 -15.45
C PHE A 8 -38.92 9.59 -14.34
N LEU A 9 -39.83 10.57 -14.31
CA LEU A 9 -39.86 11.60 -13.27
C LEU A 9 -40.22 11.01 -11.90
N ILE A 10 -41.17 10.08 -11.85
CA ILE A 10 -41.58 9.40 -10.61
C ILE A 10 -40.43 8.54 -10.06
N THR A 11 -39.69 7.83 -10.92
CA THR A 11 -38.54 7.01 -10.49
C THR A 11 -37.39 7.86 -9.94
N ILE A 12 -37.10 9.02 -10.56
CA ILE A 12 -36.07 9.94 -10.08
C ILE A 12 -36.47 10.56 -8.74
N VAL A 13 -37.74 10.95 -8.57
CA VAL A 13 -38.24 11.49 -7.29
C VAL A 13 -38.28 10.41 -6.20
N ALA A 14 -38.58 9.16 -6.55
CA ALA A 14 -38.52 8.03 -5.62
C ALA A 14 -37.08 7.74 -5.17
N LEU A 15 -36.09 7.77 -6.07
CA LEU A 15 -34.67 7.59 -5.75
C LEU A 15 -34.12 8.75 -4.88
N LEU A 16 -34.49 9.99 -5.20
CA LEU A 16 -34.06 11.16 -4.41
C LEU A 16 -34.75 11.25 -3.04
N SER A 17 -35.93 10.64 -2.86
CA SER A 17 -36.62 10.58 -1.57
C SER A 17 -36.17 9.43 -0.68
N THR A 18 -35.64 8.34 -1.25
CA THR A 18 -34.97 7.30 -0.45
C THR A 18 -33.66 7.80 0.15
N ASP A 19 -32.91 8.65 -0.56
CA ASP A 19 -31.65 9.22 -0.07
C ASP A 19 -31.88 10.18 1.11
N THR A 20 -32.97 10.96 1.11
CA THR A 20 -33.25 11.93 2.19
C THR A 20 -33.76 11.25 3.46
N VAL A 21 -34.56 10.19 3.34
CA VAL A 21 -35.05 9.41 4.50
C VAL A 21 -33.92 8.59 5.11
N PHE A 22 -33.02 8.00 4.30
CA PHE A 22 -31.83 7.31 4.78
C PHE A 22 -30.84 8.28 5.46
N ALA A 23 -30.61 9.45 4.86
CA ALA A 23 -29.76 10.49 5.43
C ALA A 23 -30.30 11.04 6.76
N GLN A 24 -31.62 11.21 6.90
CA GLN A 24 -32.23 11.67 8.15
C GLN A 24 -32.16 10.63 9.27
N ARG A 25 -32.42 9.35 8.98
CA ARG A 25 -32.31 8.28 9.98
C ARG A 25 -30.87 8.09 10.47
N SER A 26 -29.91 8.12 9.53
CA SER A 26 -28.48 8.05 9.87
C SER A 26 -27.97 9.24 10.69
N ARG A 27 -28.65 10.40 10.63
CA ARG A 27 -28.27 11.59 11.41
C ARG A 27 -28.69 11.50 12.86
N VAL A 28 -29.89 10.97 13.12
CA VAL A 28 -30.43 10.84 14.49
C VAL A 28 -29.71 9.74 15.27
N GLU A 29 -29.33 8.64 14.60
CA GLU A 29 -28.52 7.58 15.21
C GLU A 29 -27.06 8.06 15.45
N ARG A 30 -26.46 8.81 14.52
CA ARG A 30 -25.15 9.48 14.70
C ARG A 30 -25.11 10.51 15.83
N GLU A 31 -26.19 11.26 16.05
CA GLU A 31 -26.23 12.24 17.14
C GLU A 31 -26.17 11.60 18.54
N ILE A 32 -26.61 10.35 18.66
CA ILE A 32 -26.61 9.59 19.92
C ILE A 32 -25.26 8.86 20.11
N ASP A 33 -24.67 8.32 19.05
CA ASP A 33 -23.34 7.68 19.09
C ASP A 33 -22.18 8.68 19.31
N ALA A 34 -22.39 9.96 18.98
CA ALA A 34 -21.39 11.01 19.11
C ALA A 34 -20.92 11.22 20.57
N GLN A 35 -21.67 10.72 21.56
CA GLN A 35 -21.29 10.79 22.97
C GLN A 35 -20.37 9.66 23.45
N TYR A 36 -20.20 8.57 22.68
CA TYR A 36 -19.47 7.36 23.12
C TYR A 36 -18.47 6.79 22.12
N PHE A 37 -18.09 7.53 21.06
CA PHE A 37 -17.06 7.01 20.16
C PHE A 37 -15.65 7.08 20.79
N PRO A 38 -14.85 5.98 20.71
CA PRO A 38 -13.50 5.96 21.23
C PRO A 38 -12.64 7.01 20.50
N ARG A 39 -12.15 7.98 21.28
CA ARG A 39 -11.30 9.06 20.78
C ARG A 39 -9.91 8.61 20.37
N HIS A 40 -9.48 7.44 20.85
CA HIS A 40 -8.13 6.93 20.70
C HIS A 40 -8.19 5.48 20.28
N GLU A 41 -7.41 5.12 19.27
CA GLU A 41 -7.32 3.77 18.73
C GLU A 41 -5.84 3.44 18.51
N ILE A 42 -5.35 2.42 19.20
CA ILE A 42 -4.05 1.82 18.87
C ILE A 42 -4.35 0.60 17.98
N TYR A 43 -3.60 0.47 16.90
CA TYR A 43 -3.76 -0.68 16.01
C TYR A 43 -2.42 -1.26 15.58
N VAL A 44 -2.41 -2.57 15.41
CA VAL A 44 -1.33 -3.27 14.70
C VAL A 44 -1.81 -3.64 13.31
N HIS A 45 -0.89 -3.63 12.36
CA HIS A 45 -1.14 -3.86 10.95
C HIS A 45 -0.09 -4.84 10.43
N TYR A 46 -0.49 -5.80 9.61
CA TYR A 46 0.44 -6.57 8.77
C TYR A 46 -0.07 -6.61 7.33
N GLY A 47 0.72 -6.13 6.36
CA GLY A 47 0.39 -6.27 4.94
C GLY A 47 0.69 -5.08 4.03
N SER A 48 1.04 -3.90 4.55
CA SER A 48 1.32 -2.71 3.72
C SER A 48 2.81 -2.46 3.52
N PRO A 49 3.44 -2.93 2.44
CA PRO A 49 4.46 -2.09 1.86
C PRO A 49 3.74 -0.78 1.54
N THR A 50 4.26 0.34 2.03
CA THR A 50 3.79 1.61 1.48
C THR A 50 4.02 1.59 -0.04
N VAL A 51 3.35 2.42 -0.85
CA VAL A 51 3.85 2.73 -2.20
C VAL A 51 5.22 3.37 -2.05
N MET A 52 6.17 2.49 -1.86
CA MET A 52 7.54 2.62 -2.21
C MET A 52 7.53 2.31 -3.68
N GLU A 53 8.39 3.00 -4.39
CA GLU A 53 8.84 2.68 -5.73
C GLU A 53 9.40 1.24 -5.86
N LEU A 54 8.91 0.22 -5.15
CA LEU A 54 9.37 -1.17 -5.19
C LEU A 54 9.42 -1.72 -6.63
N VAL A 55 8.51 -1.25 -7.48
CA VAL A 55 8.47 -1.54 -8.92
C VAL A 55 9.55 -0.78 -9.71
N THR A 56 9.98 0.36 -9.18
CA THR A 56 10.99 1.28 -9.72
C THR A 56 12.40 1.08 -9.12
N VAL A 57 12.57 0.26 -8.08
CA VAL A 57 13.82 0.20 -7.29
C VAL A 57 14.78 -0.86 -7.77
N LEU A 58 14.32 -1.87 -8.49
CA LEU A 58 15.18 -2.93 -9.00
C LEU A 58 15.08 -3.07 -10.52
N PRO A 59 15.08 -1.98 -11.33
CA PRO A 59 15.20 -2.13 -12.77
C PRO A 59 16.56 -2.75 -13.02
N ALA A 60 16.55 -3.95 -13.60
CA ALA A 60 17.76 -4.55 -14.08
C ALA A 60 18.46 -3.54 -15.02
N PRO A 61 19.78 -3.34 -14.86
CA PRO A 61 20.51 -2.39 -15.69
C PRO A 61 20.31 -2.77 -17.16
N LYS A 62 19.80 -1.83 -17.95
CA LYS A 62 19.42 -2.06 -19.37
C LYS A 62 20.64 -2.42 -20.21
N GLU A 63 21.81 -2.04 -19.73
CA GLU A 63 23.12 -2.28 -20.29
C GLU A 63 23.44 -3.79 -20.38
N PHE A 64 22.84 -4.64 -19.54
CA PHE A 64 23.21 -6.06 -19.40
C PHE A 64 22.26 -7.05 -20.07
N ASN A 65 21.22 -6.59 -20.77
CA ASN A 65 20.10 -7.48 -21.13
C ASN A 65 19.70 -8.31 -19.90
N ALA A 66 19.55 -7.64 -18.75
CA ALA A 66 19.34 -8.29 -17.47
C ALA A 66 17.86 -8.30 -17.08
N ASP A 67 17.50 -9.23 -16.20
CA ASP A 67 16.16 -9.33 -15.63
C ASP A 67 16.21 -9.54 -14.11
N THR A 68 15.16 -9.10 -13.44
CA THR A 68 15.05 -9.16 -11.98
C THR A 68 14.16 -10.33 -11.58
N LYS A 69 14.70 -11.30 -10.85
CA LYS A 69 14.01 -12.52 -10.41
C LYS A 69 14.12 -12.72 -8.90
N ASP A 70 13.45 -13.77 -8.40
CA ASP A 70 13.43 -14.16 -6.98
C ASP A 70 13.03 -13.04 -6.02
N GLN A 71 12.07 -12.23 -6.45
CA GLN A 71 11.54 -11.13 -5.65
C GLN A 71 10.84 -11.70 -4.42
N VAL A 72 11.34 -11.35 -3.24
CA VAL A 72 10.72 -11.71 -1.96
C VAL A 72 10.38 -10.43 -1.23
N PHE A 73 9.12 -10.35 -0.82
CA PHE A 73 8.58 -9.28 0.00
C PHE A 73 8.13 -9.89 1.31
N VAL A 74 8.76 -9.49 2.40
CA VAL A 74 8.27 -9.80 3.74
C VAL A 74 7.32 -8.68 4.11
N GLY A 75 6.05 -9.04 4.31
CA GLY A 75 4.97 -8.10 4.62
C GLY A 75 5.36 -7.17 5.76
N ALA A 76 4.82 -5.95 5.74
CA ALA A 76 5.25 -4.91 6.65
C ALA A 76 4.45 -4.96 7.96
N PRO A 77 4.98 -5.48 9.08
CA PRO A 77 4.40 -5.21 10.37
C PRO A 77 4.49 -3.71 10.66
N GLY A 78 3.41 -3.17 11.18
CA GLY A 78 3.35 -1.78 11.62
C GLY A 78 2.45 -1.61 12.83
N ILE A 79 2.67 -0.50 13.51
CA ILE A 79 1.86 -0.02 14.61
C ILE A 79 1.39 1.39 14.28
N GLY A 80 0.15 1.67 14.59
CA GLY A 80 -0.39 3.00 14.42
C GLY A 80 -1.27 3.41 15.58
N TYR A 81 -1.54 4.70 15.60
CA TYR A 81 -2.37 5.34 16.57
C TYR A 81 -3.24 6.38 15.87
N ASN A 82 -4.55 6.28 16.03
CA ASN A 82 -5.52 7.23 15.50
C ASN A 82 -6.21 7.97 16.66
N ILE A 83 -6.49 9.24 16.41
CA ILE A 83 -7.37 10.09 17.18
C ILE A 83 -8.62 10.36 16.33
N SER A 84 -9.78 9.96 16.84
CA SER A 84 -11.08 10.23 16.21
C SER A 84 -11.46 11.69 16.45
N LEU A 85 -11.56 12.47 15.38
CA LEU A 85 -11.98 13.87 15.43
C LEU A 85 -13.50 14.01 15.28
N SER A 86 -14.11 13.05 14.59
CA SER A 86 -15.55 12.83 14.52
C SER A 86 -15.82 11.32 14.48
N GLU A 87 -17.08 10.93 14.42
CA GLU A 87 -17.47 9.52 14.25
C GLU A 87 -16.94 8.92 12.94
N ASP A 88 -16.90 9.75 11.89
CA ASP A 88 -16.56 9.32 10.54
C ASP A 88 -15.11 9.63 10.17
N PHE A 89 -14.37 10.41 10.98
CA PHE A 89 -13.05 10.89 10.61
C PHE A 89 -12.03 10.76 11.75
N SER A 90 -10.87 10.20 11.42
CA SER A 90 -9.73 10.12 12.34
C SER A 90 -8.43 10.53 11.68
N LEU A 91 -7.54 11.10 12.48
CA LEU A 91 -6.16 11.41 12.11
C LEU A 91 -5.22 10.60 12.99
N GLY A 92 -4.08 10.18 12.45
CA GLY A 92 -3.17 9.36 13.21
C GLY A 92 -1.73 9.39 12.72
N ILE A 93 -0.95 8.56 13.38
CA ILE A 93 0.42 8.24 13.02
C ILE A 93 0.53 6.74 12.78
N PHE A 94 1.41 6.36 11.87
CA PHE A 94 1.70 4.97 11.54
C PHE A 94 3.21 4.78 11.38
N GLY A 95 3.74 3.72 11.98
CA GLY A 95 5.12 3.30 11.84
C GLY A 95 5.18 1.85 11.39
N GLY A 96 6.07 1.53 10.44
CA GLY A 96 6.18 0.19 9.89
C GLY A 96 7.60 -0.19 9.53
N TYR A 97 7.85 -1.49 9.46
CA TYR A 97 9.09 -2.06 8.97
C TYR A 97 8.77 -3.01 7.83
N SER A 98 9.54 -2.97 6.74
CA SER A 98 9.44 -3.98 5.68
C SER A 98 10.82 -4.40 5.18
N TYR A 99 10.87 -5.60 4.62
CA TYR A 99 12.06 -6.12 3.97
C TYR A 99 11.72 -6.66 2.59
N SER A 100 12.53 -6.25 1.61
CA SER A 100 12.40 -6.68 0.23
C SER A 100 13.75 -7.16 -0.27
N LYS A 101 13.77 -8.19 -1.11
CA LYS A 101 14.96 -8.60 -1.83
C LYS A 101 14.64 -8.99 -3.26
N ALA A 102 15.60 -8.81 -4.16
CA ALA A 102 15.57 -9.46 -5.47
C ALA A 102 16.99 -9.75 -5.96
N ASN A 103 17.06 -10.67 -6.92
CA ASN A 103 18.27 -11.06 -7.61
C ASN A 103 18.23 -10.55 -9.05
N ILE A 104 19.37 -10.08 -9.55
CA ILE A 104 19.51 -9.60 -10.92
C ILE A 104 20.37 -10.59 -11.70
N TYR A 105 19.82 -11.05 -12.83
CA TYR A 105 20.43 -12.04 -13.70
C TYR A 105 20.72 -11.42 -15.06
N ALA A 106 21.92 -11.63 -15.60
CA ALA A 106 22.20 -11.36 -17.00
C ALA A 106 21.59 -12.45 -17.87
N LEU A 107 20.80 -12.07 -18.87
CA LEU A 107 20.22 -13.02 -19.80
C LEU A 107 21.23 -13.32 -20.93
N PRO A 108 21.30 -14.58 -21.37
CA PRO A 108 22.14 -14.94 -22.52
C PRO A 108 21.70 -14.16 -23.77
N PRO A 109 22.63 -13.89 -24.71
CA PRO A 109 22.28 -13.29 -25.99
C PRO A 109 21.23 -14.13 -26.72
N LYS A 110 20.30 -13.47 -27.43
CA LYS A 110 19.26 -14.16 -28.19
C LYS A 110 19.88 -15.20 -29.15
N GLY A 111 19.46 -16.46 -29.02
CA GLY A 111 19.93 -17.57 -29.86
C GLY A 111 21.13 -18.33 -29.29
N VAL A 112 21.66 -17.93 -28.13
CA VAL A 112 22.68 -18.68 -27.39
C VAL A 112 21.98 -19.51 -26.32
N ASN A 113 22.28 -20.81 -26.29
CA ASN A 113 21.75 -21.73 -25.28
C ASN A 113 22.77 -21.82 -24.13
N ALA A 114 22.68 -20.88 -23.19
CA ALA A 114 23.53 -20.79 -22.01
C ALA A 114 22.66 -20.47 -20.79
N ASP A 115 23.14 -20.86 -19.61
CA ASP A 115 22.46 -20.55 -18.36
C ASP A 115 22.57 -19.05 -18.04
N GLU A 116 21.56 -18.53 -17.35
CA GLU A 116 21.55 -17.16 -16.85
C GLU A 116 22.62 -16.97 -15.77
N LEU A 117 23.28 -15.81 -15.79
CA LEU A 117 24.34 -15.50 -14.82
C LEU A 117 23.78 -14.61 -13.71
N LEU A 118 23.81 -15.06 -12.46
CA LEU A 118 23.51 -14.23 -11.30
C LEU A 118 24.59 -13.15 -11.15
N LEU A 119 24.22 -11.89 -11.35
CA LEU A 119 25.14 -10.77 -11.23
C LEU A 119 25.28 -10.34 -9.77
N TYR A 120 24.16 -9.91 -9.17
CA TYR A 120 24.10 -9.41 -7.81
C TYR A 120 22.69 -9.52 -7.24
N GLY A 121 22.61 -9.53 -5.91
CA GLY A 121 21.37 -9.44 -5.15
C GLY A 121 21.27 -8.10 -4.44
N ILE A 122 20.07 -7.54 -4.38
CA ILE A 122 19.75 -6.33 -3.61
C ILE A 122 18.77 -6.71 -2.49
N GLY A 123 19.09 -6.29 -1.27
CA GLY A 123 18.18 -6.28 -0.14
C GLY A 123 17.88 -4.85 0.28
N VAL A 124 16.62 -4.56 0.60
CA VAL A 124 16.18 -3.24 1.09
C VAL A 124 15.43 -3.44 2.40
N ARG A 125 15.93 -2.82 3.47
CA ARG A 125 15.21 -2.66 4.72
C ARG A 125 14.56 -1.28 4.71
N SER A 126 13.27 -1.22 4.99
CA SER A 126 12.52 0.04 5.01
C SER A 126 11.90 0.30 6.36
N TYR A 127 12.18 1.49 6.90
CA TYR A 127 11.60 2.00 8.14
C TYR A 127 10.70 3.18 7.78
N VAL A 128 9.41 3.04 8.04
CA VAL A 128 8.39 3.98 7.58
C VAL A 128 7.80 4.72 8.76
N GLY A 129 7.61 6.03 8.60
CA GLY A 129 6.84 6.87 9.51
C GLY A 129 5.87 7.76 8.72
N GLN A 130 4.59 7.71 9.05
CA GLN A 130 3.50 8.34 8.30
C GLN A 130 2.47 8.99 9.19
N LEU A 131 1.80 9.98 8.62
CA LEU A 131 0.51 10.49 9.08
C LEU A 131 -0.60 9.74 8.35
N SER A 132 -1.66 9.40 9.07
CA SER A 132 -2.85 8.76 8.54
C SER A 132 -4.06 9.67 8.64
N ALA A 133 -4.92 9.62 7.63
CA ALA A 133 -6.25 10.22 7.64
C ALA A 133 -7.25 9.15 7.19
N ASN A 134 -8.19 8.77 8.05
CA ASN A 134 -9.16 7.72 7.77
C ASN A 134 -10.57 8.27 7.78
N TRP A 135 -11.38 7.81 6.84
CA TRP A 135 -12.78 8.19 6.68
C TRP A 135 -13.66 6.94 6.68
N VAL A 136 -14.57 6.84 7.65
CA VAL A 136 -15.63 5.82 7.71
C VAL A 136 -16.81 6.32 6.89
N TYR A 137 -17.20 5.57 5.86
CA TYR A 137 -18.33 5.95 5.00
C TYR A 137 -19.55 5.05 5.18
N PHE A 138 -19.38 3.92 5.86
CA PHE A 138 -20.48 3.03 6.21
C PHE A 138 -20.19 2.39 7.57
N LYS A 139 -21.19 2.37 8.44
CA LYS A 139 -21.15 1.71 9.74
C LYS A 139 -22.55 1.19 10.05
N GLU A 140 -22.69 -0.11 10.24
CA GLU A 140 -23.95 -0.76 10.61
C GLU A 140 -23.65 -1.92 11.56
N ASP A 141 -24.21 -1.86 12.78
CA ASP A 141 -23.93 -2.79 13.88
C ASP A 141 -22.41 -3.01 14.09
N ASP A 142 -21.94 -4.22 13.82
CA ASP A 142 -20.54 -4.63 13.95
C ASP A 142 -19.70 -4.33 12.70
N LEU A 143 -20.29 -3.90 11.59
CA LEU A 143 -19.59 -3.73 10.32
C LEU A 143 -19.23 -2.26 10.07
N GLU A 144 -17.94 -1.97 9.94
CA GLU A 144 -17.40 -0.66 9.55
C GLU A 144 -16.67 -0.77 8.21
N LEU A 145 -17.02 0.09 7.24
CA LEU A 145 -16.25 0.29 6.02
C LEU A 145 -15.61 1.68 6.03
N SER A 146 -14.30 1.69 5.84
CA SER A 146 -13.53 2.93 5.80
C SER A 146 -12.55 2.96 4.65
N THR A 147 -12.06 4.15 4.35
CA THR A 147 -10.90 4.40 3.49
C THR A 147 -9.83 5.12 4.30
N GLY A 148 -8.58 5.06 3.85
CA GLY A 148 -7.45 5.67 4.53
C GLY A 148 -6.44 6.24 3.55
N LEU A 149 -5.89 7.41 3.86
CA LEU A 149 -4.76 8.00 3.17
C LEU A 149 -3.59 8.10 4.15
N TYR A 150 -2.42 7.69 3.69
CA TYR A 150 -1.20 7.67 4.49
C TYR A 150 -0.10 8.39 3.72
N LEU A 151 0.62 9.28 4.40
CA LEU A 151 1.69 10.08 3.82
C LEU A 151 2.80 10.31 4.84
N GLY A 152 4.05 10.18 4.40
CA GLY A 152 5.22 10.42 5.24
C GLY A 152 6.52 10.07 4.55
N ALA A 153 7.47 9.56 5.33
CA ALA A 153 8.81 9.26 4.87
C ALA A 153 9.19 7.82 5.19
N ALA A 154 10.09 7.27 4.37
CA ALA A 154 10.71 5.99 4.59
C ALA A 154 12.23 6.16 4.56
N PHE A 155 12.92 5.62 5.56
CA PHE A 155 14.36 5.46 5.54
C PHE A 155 14.70 4.09 4.97
N TRP A 156 15.53 4.06 3.93
CA TRP A 156 15.95 2.83 3.29
C TRP A 156 17.42 2.58 3.55
N ASP A 157 17.68 1.34 3.93
CA ASP A 157 19.00 0.76 4.11
C ASP A 157 19.13 -0.34 3.05
N GLU A 158 19.90 -0.05 1.99
CA GLU A 158 20.11 -0.91 0.84
C GLU A 158 21.43 -1.66 0.95
N ASP A 159 21.36 -2.97 0.79
CA ASP A 159 22.49 -3.87 0.85
C ASP A 159 22.64 -4.61 -0.49
N ILE A 160 23.85 -4.60 -1.04
CA ILE A 160 24.16 -5.16 -2.37
C ILE A 160 25.20 -6.26 -2.23
N HIS A 161 24.81 -7.46 -2.65
CA HIS A 161 25.65 -8.65 -2.62
C HIS A 161 26.05 -9.02 -4.05
N LEU A 162 27.34 -8.91 -4.36
CA LEU A 162 27.89 -9.30 -5.66
C LEU A 162 28.18 -10.80 -5.66
N TYR A 163 27.68 -11.51 -6.67
CA TYR A 163 27.90 -12.96 -6.82
C TYR A 163 28.85 -13.28 -7.98
N ALA A 164 28.86 -12.47 -9.03
CA ALA A 164 29.79 -12.64 -10.14
C ALA A 164 31.18 -12.09 -9.78
N ASP A 165 32.22 -12.79 -10.26
CA ASP A 165 33.60 -12.32 -10.15
C ASP A 165 33.72 -10.96 -10.86
N LYS A 166 34.42 -10.00 -10.22
CA LYS A 166 34.70 -8.68 -10.78
C LYS A 166 35.38 -8.78 -12.15
N GLY A 167 36.17 -9.82 -12.40
CA GLY A 167 36.78 -10.07 -13.71
C GLY A 167 35.79 -10.46 -14.82
N ILE A 168 34.74 -11.22 -14.48
CA ILE A 168 33.68 -11.61 -15.42
C ILE A 168 32.77 -10.41 -15.71
N LEU A 169 32.41 -9.66 -14.66
CA LEU A 169 31.71 -8.39 -14.79
C LEU A 169 32.52 -7.41 -15.68
N ALA A 170 33.81 -7.21 -15.41
CA ALA A 170 34.68 -6.32 -16.20
C ALA A 170 34.81 -6.74 -17.68
N GLY A 171 34.65 -8.02 -18.02
CA GLY A 171 34.62 -8.50 -19.40
C GLY A 171 33.27 -8.29 -20.12
N LEU A 172 32.19 -8.13 -19.37
CA LEU A 172 30.84 -7.77 -19.86
C LEU A 172 30.61 -6.26 -19.87
N ILE A 173 31.45 -5.49 -19.17
CA ILE A 173 31.36 -4.07 -18.92
C ILE A 173 32.30 -3.32 -19.88
N THR A 174 31.77 -2.43 -20.73
CA THR A 174 32.56 -1.33 -21.29
C THR A 174 32.99 -0.40 -20.15
N GLU A 175 34.23 0.09 -20.16
CA GLU A 175 35.03 0.75 -19.09
C GLU A 175 34.35 1.76 -18.12
N ASP A 176 33.07 2.10 -18.29
CA ASP A 176 32.32 3.11 -17.52
C ASP A 176 31.17 2.54 -16.64
N PHE A 177 31.06 1.22 -16.42
CA PHE A 177 30.02 0.71 -15.52
C PHE A 177 30.41 0.91 -14.05
N ASP A 178 29.77 1.89 -13.43
CA ASP A 178 29.85 2.09 -11.99
C ASP A 178 29.07 0.97 -11.27
N MET A 179 29.76 0.23 -10.41
CA MET A 179 29.12 -0.86 -9.69
C MET A 179 28.12 -0.28 -8.70
N PRO A 180 26.90 -0.85 -8.60
CA PRO A 180 25.93 -0.34 -7.66
C PRO A 180 26.47 -0.51 -6.23
N HIS A 181 26.42 0.58 -5.47
CA HIS A 181 26.87 0.65 -4.10
C HIS A 181 25.69 0.63 -3.13
N SER A 182 25.90 0.03 -1.95
CA SER A 182 24.96 0.14 -0.83
C SER A 182 24.68 1.61 -0.54
N SER A 183 23.41 1.96 -0.41
CA SER A 183 22.99 3.35 -0.23
C SER A 183 21.99 3.47 0.91
N GLU A 184 22.07 4.59 1.62
CA GLU A 184 21.08 4.98 2.61
C GLU A 184 20.35 6.21 2.06
N GLN A 185 19.02 6.12 1.97
CA GLN A 185 18.23 7.20 1.38
C GLN A 185 16.87 7.38 2.03
N TRP A 186 16.46 8.65 2.12
CA TRP A 186 15.11 9.03 2.48
C TRP A 186 14.22 9.05 1.25
N LYS A 187 13.06 8.40 1.35
CA LYS A 187 12.05 8.33 0.29
C LYS A 187 10.73 8.89 0.79
N LEU A 188 9.99 9.50 -0.12
CA LEU A 188 8.58 9.79 0.12
C LEU A 188 7.81 8.48 0.19
N SER A 189 6.89 8.40 1.15
CA SER A 189 6.16 7.19 1.48
C SER A 189 4.68 7.54 1.53
N TYR A 190 3.85 6.96 0.66
CA TYR A 190 2.40 7.17 0.68
C TYR A 190 1.63 5.90 0.30
N HIS A 191 0.44 5.71 0.83
CA HIS A 191 -0.46 4.67 0.34
C HIS A 191 -1.92 5.05 0.57
N PHE A 192 -2.79 4.40 -0.20
CA PHE A 192 -4.23 4.60 -0.13
C PHE A 192 -4.90 3.26 0.15
N THR A 193 -5.64 3.21 1.26
CA THR A 193 -6.51 2.09 1.58
C THR A 193 -7.87 2.35 0.95
N ALA A 194 -8.17 1.65 -0.14
CA ALA A 194 -9.43 1.85 -0.87
C ALA A 194 -10.64 1.36 -0.08
N CYS A 195 -10.50 0.22 0.59
CA CYS A 195 -11.55 -0.34 1.43
C CYS A 195 -10.93 -1.10 2.61
N LYS A 196 -11.18 -0.62 3.82
CA LYS A 196 -10.97 -1.31 5.08
C LYS A 196 -12.32 -1.79 5.57
N VAL A 197 -12.42 -3.07 5.88
CA VAL A 197 -13.60 -3.71 6.48
C VAL A 197 -13.25 -4.08 7.92
N ARG A 198 -13.98 -3.56 8.88
CA ARG A 198 -13.81 -3.92 10.29
C ARG A 198 -15.08 -4.59 10.80
N TYR A 199 -14.88 -5.65 11.57
CA TYR A 199 -15.94 -6.43 12.21
C TYR A 199 -15.78 -6.38 13.73
N GLY A 200 -16.78 -5.84 14.40
CA GLY A 200 -16.78 -5.49 15.81
C GLY A 200 -15.77 -4.39 16.15
N ASP A 201 -15.41 -4.31 17.43
CA ASP A 201 -14.48 -3.30 17.95
C ASP A 201 -13.00 -3.70 17.88
N THR A 202 -12.67 -4.93 17.45
CA THR A 202 -11.32 -5.49 17.62
C THR A 202 -10.65 -5.87 16.32
N PHE A 203 -11.37 -6.50 15.39
CA PHE A 203 -10.76 -7.13 14.22
C PHE A 203 -11.16 -6.44 12.92
N GLY A 204 -10.18 -6.16 12.08
CA GLY A 204 -10.42 -5.66 10.73
C GLY A 204 -9.51 -6.31 9.71
N VAL A 205 -10.02 -6.36 8.48
CA VAL A 205 -9.27 -6.73 7.28
C VAL A 205 -9.32 -5.52 6.36
N PHE A 206 -8.22 -5.19 5.71
CA PHE A 206 -8.20 -4.11 4.73
C PHE A 206 -7.59 -4.56 3.43
N GLY A 207 -8.12 -3.99 2.35
CA GLY A 207 -7.55 -4.04 1.02
C GLY A 207 -6.96 -2.69 0.66
N GLU A 208 -5.67 -2.68 0.36
CA GLU A 208 -4.97 -1.49 -0.07
C GLU A 208 -4.79 -1.48 -1.58
N LEU A 209 -4.99 -0.30 -2.15
CA LEU A 209 -4.68 -0.01 -3.55
C LEU A 209 -3.68 1.13 -3.56
N GLY A 210 -2.41 0.80 -3.75
CA GLY A 210 -1.39 1.80 -3.97
C GLY A 210 -1.20 2.10 -5.46
N PHE A 211 -1.14 3.38 -5.84
CA PHE A 211 -0.69 3.80 -7.16
C PHE A 211 0.82 3.63 -7.27
N GLY A 212 1.29 2.60 -7.95
CA GLY A 212 2.73 2.27 -8.08
C GLY A 212 3.01 0.78 -7.97
N TYR A 213 2.06 0.03 -7.41
CA TYR A 213 1.94 -1.40 -7.65
C TYR A 213 1.54 -1.61 -9.11
N ARG A 214 2.22 -2.50 -9.85
CA ARG A 214 1.76 -2.95 -11.18
C ARG A 214 0.46 -3.78 -11.09
N GLY A 215 -0.59 -3.22 -10.47
CA GLY A 215 -1.84 -3.92 -10.17
C GLY A 215 -1.77 -4.90 -8.99
N LEU A 216 -0.79 -4.80 -8.08
CA LEU A 216 -0.75 -5.63 -6.87
C LEU A 216 -1.77 -5.09 -5.85
N VAL A 217 -2.66 -5.97 -5.41
CA VAL A 217 -3.60 -5.74 -4.31
C VAL A 217 -2.96 -6.29 -3.05
N ASN A 218 -2.75 -5.45 -2.04
CA ASN A 218 -2.33 -5.93 -0.72
C ASN A 218 -3.55 -6.09 0.16
N VAL A 219 -3.59 -7.22 0.86
CA VAL A 219 -4.58 -7.49 1.89
C VAL A 219 -3.84 -7.64 3.20
N GLY A 220 -4.35 -7.03 4.25
CA GLY A 220 -3.76 -7.14 5.57
C GLY A 220 -4.79 -7.20 6.67
N ILE A 221 -4.30 -7.44 7.89
CA ILE A 221 -5.10 -7.56 9.10
C ILE A 221 -4.78 -6.39 10.01
N SER A 222 -5.82 -5.76 10.54
CA SER A 222 -5.74 -4.70 11.54
C SER A 222 -6.40 -5.19 12.83
N ILE A 223 -5.68 -5.12 13.94
CA ILE A 223 -6.24 -5.40 15.26
C ILE A 223 -6.21 -4.12 16.06
N LYS A 224 -7.38 -3.71 16.53
CA LYS A 224 -7.56 -2.60 17.48
C LYS A 224 -7.33 -3.15 18.89
N LEU A 225 -6.45 -2.48 19.63
CA LEU A 225 -6.08 -2.80 21.01
C LEU A 225 -6.90 -1.97 22.01
#